data_AF-A0A2I7KFT7-F1
#
_entry.id   AF-A0A2I7KFT7-F1
#
_cell.length_a   1.000
_cell.length_b   1.000
_cell.length_c   1.000
_cell.angle_alpha   90.00
_cell.angle_beta   90.00
_cell.angle_gamma   90.00
#
_symmetry.space_group_name_H-M   'P 1'
#
loop_
_entity.id
_entity.type
_entity.pdbx_description
1 polymer ?
#
loop_
_entity_poly.entity_id
_entity_poly.type
_entity_poly.pdbx_seq_one_letter_code
_entity_poly.pdbx_strand_id
1 'polypeptide(L)'
;MALSSKQLGLIAAGGSAVLLLAAFLFQAAGYAPCAMCIWQRYPHAIAIAIGALLMVGLPILPLLMAGAAAAFVTAGIGMFHTGVERGWWEGPTSCTGLGLDMSNLSAADLLPSASSAPSALVMCDEVAWEFLSLSMASWNALWSFLLAGLWVLAFAQAWRASRSRESATAI
;
A
#
# COMPACT_ATOMS: atom_id res chain seq x y z
N MET A 1 -6.64 16.47 -25.26
CA MET A 1 -5.52 15.52 -25.47
C MET A 1 -5.77 14.31 -24.58
N ALA A 2 -5.98 13.12 -25.13
CA ALA A 2 -6.18 11.91 -24.31
C ALA A 2 -4.83 11.40 -23.80
N LEU A 3 -4.77 10.96 -22.53
CA LEU A 3 -3.57 10.37 -21.96
C LEU A 3 -3.29 9.00 -22.58
N SER A 4 -2.03 8.72 -22.91
CA SER A 4 -1.56 7.41 -23.35
C SER A 4 -1.49 6.41 -22.19
N SER A 5 -1.48 5.11 -22.52
CA SER A 5 -1.32 4.04 -21.54
C SER A 5 -0.06 4.21 -20.68
N LYS A 6 1.06 4.63 -21.30
CA LYS A 6 2.31 4.91 -20.56
C LYS A 6 2.13 6.07 -19.59
N GLN A 7 1.49 7.16 -20.02
CA GLN A 7 1.24 8.31 -19.13
C GLN A 7 0.35 7.93 -17.95
N LEU A 8 -0.70 7.13 -18.17
CA LEU A 8 -1.56 6.64 -17.09
C LEU A 8 -0.79 5.78 -16.08
N GLY A 9 0.04 4.85 -16.56
CA GLY A 9 0.91 4.05 -15.68
C GLY A 9 1.91 4.90 -14.90
N LEU A 10 2.50 5.92 -15.53
CA LEU A 10 3.42 6.85 -14.85
C LEU A 10 2.72 7.73 -13.81
N ILE A 11 1.50 8.20 -14.09
CA ILE A 11 0.69 8.94 -13.12
C ILE A 11 0.37 8.03 -11.91
N ALA A 12 -0.01 6.78 -12.17
CA ALA A 12 -0.30 5.83 -11.11
C ALA A 12 0.95 5.52 -10.25
N ALA A 13 2.11 5.32 -10.88
CA ALA A 13 3.40 5.16 -10.19
C ALA A 13 3.77 6.41 -9.37
N GLY A 14 3.55 7.61 -9.93
CA GLY A 14 3.77 8.88 -9.24
C GLY A 14 2.87 9.05 -8.02
N GLY A 15 1.61 8.62 -8.11
CA GLY A 15 0.70 8.58 -6.95
C GLY A 15 1.24 7.68 -5.84
N SER A 16 1.76 6.50 -6.16
CA SER A 16 2.44 5.63 -5.17
C SER A 16 3.66 6.30 -4.54
N ALA A 17 4.45 7.08 -5.31
CA ALA A 17 5.56 7.86 -4.77
C ALA A 17 5.09 8.93 -3.78
N VAL A 18 4.00 9.62 -4.08
CA VAL A 18 3.40 10.63 -3.18
C VAL A 18 2.92 9.98 -1.88
N LEU A 19 2.21 8.85 -1.96
CA LEU A 19 1.74 8.14 -0.77
C LEU A 19 2.90 7.61 0.09
N LEU A 20 3.92 7.03 -0.55
CA LEU A 20 5.10 6.54 0.16
C LEU A 20 5.88 7.68 0.83
N LEU A 21 6.03 8.82 0.14
CA LEU A 21 6.62 10.03 0.72
C LEU A 21 5.80 10.53 1.90
N ALA A 22 4.48 10.60 1.77
CA ALA A 22 3.60 10.99 2.88
C ALA A 22 3.80 10.08 4.10
N ALA A 23 3.90 8.76 3.91
CA ALA A 23 4.17 7.81 4.99
C ALA A 23 5.51 8.09 5.72
N PHE A 24 6.56 8.46 4.98
CA PHE A 24 7.83 8.87 5.58
C PHE A 24 7.74 10.24 6.28
N LEU A 25 6.96 11.18 5.77
CA LEU A 25 6.72 12.48 6.42
C LEU A 25 5.95 12.32 7.73
N PHE A 26 4.92 11.47 7.77
CA PHE A 26 4.23 11.13 9.02
C PHE A 26 5.18 10.48 10.04
N GLN A 27 6.05 9.57 9.58
CA GLN A 27 7.07 8.98 10.45
C GLN A 27 8.05 10.03 10.99
N ALA A 28 8.48 10.97 10.16
CA ALA A 28 9.33 12.09 10.59
C ALA A 28 8.63 13.06 11.54
N ALA A 29 7.29 13.16 11.45
CA ALA A 29 6.45 13.95 12.35
C ALA A 29 6.15 13.25 13.69
N GLY A 30 6.71 12.06 13.94
CA GLY A 30 6.58 11.33 15.21
C GLY A 30 5.57 10.19 15.20
N TYR A 31 4.89 9.92 14.08
CA TYR A 31 3.98 8.78 13.95
C TYR A 31 4.77 7.52 13.58
N ALA A 32 5.28 6.81 14.59
CA ALA A 32 5.99 5.56 14.38
C ALA A 32 5.09 4.52 13.66
N PRO A 33 5.59 3.84 12.60
CA PRO A 33 4.76 2.91 11.85
C PRO A 33 4.62 1.56 12.59
N CYS A 34 3.40 1.01 12.59
CA CYS A 34 3.17 -0.39 12.95
C CYS A 34 3.65 -1.35 11.83
N ALA A 35 3.64 -2.65 12.09
CA ALA A 35 4.05 -3.67 11.10
C ALA A 35 3.23 -3.60 9.81
N MET A 36 1.91 -3.43 9.91
CA MET A 36 1.02 -3.37 8.75
C MET A 36 1.22 -2.08 7.92
N CYS A 37 1.55 -0.95 8.56
CA CYS A 37 1.96 0.26 7.86
C CYS A 37 3.22 0.03 7.01
N ILE A 38 4.18 -0.74 7.52
CA ILE A 38 5.39 -1.11 6.75
C ILE A 38 5.04 -2.04 5.58
N TRP A 39 4.12 -2.99 5.78
CA TRP A 39 3.68 -3.88 4.70
C TRP A 39 3.07 -3.12 3.51
N GLN A 40 2.33 -2.04 3.76
CA GLN A 40 1.75 -1.18 2.71
C GLN A 40 2.83 -0.45 1.89
N ARG A 41 4.01 -0.18 2.46
CA ARG A 41 5.09 0.56 1.76
C ARG A 41 5.76 -0.26 0.66
N TYR A 42 5.93 -1.58 0.84
CA TYR A 42 6.65 -2.40 -0.14
C TYR A 42 5.94 -2.43 -1.51
N PRO A 43 4.62 -2.66 -1.63
CA PRO A 43 3.97 -2.63 -2.93
C PRO A 43 3.97 -1.23 -3.56
N HIS A 44 3.95 -0.13 -2.79
CA HIS A 44 4.17 1.20 -3.36
C HIS A 44 5.58 1.34 -3.95
N ALA A 45 6.63 0.89 -3.23
CA ALA A 45 8.00 0.90 -3.74
C ALA A 45 8.13 0.08 -5.03
N ILE A 46 7.47 -1.08 -5.11
CA ILE A 46 7.41 -1.91 -6.31
C ILE A 46 6.70 -1.17 -7.46
N ALA A 47 5.55 -0.56 -7.21
CA ALA A 47 4.82 0.21 -8.22
C ALA A 47 5.64 1.40 -8.77
N ILE A 48 6.42 2.05 -7.91
CA ILE A 48 7.35 3.14 -8.30
C ILE A 48 8.47 2.58 -9.19
N ALA A 49 9.09 1.46 -8.80
CA ALA A 49 10.13 0.82 -9.59
C ALA A 49 9.59 0.41 -10.98
N ILE A 50 8.39 -0.14 -11.05
CA ILE A 50 7.71 -0.47 -12.32
C ILE A 50 7.48 0.79 -13.18
N GLY A 51 7.11 1.91 -12.56
CA GLY A 51 7.04 3.21 -13.24
C GLY A 51 8.38 3.63 -13.85
N ALA A 52 9.49 3.44 -13.13
CA ALA A 52 10.83 3.69 -13.67
C ALA A 52 11.17 2.76 -14.84
N LEU A 53 10.80 1.48 -14.75
CA LEU A 53 10.97 0.51 -15.84
C LEU A 53 10.16 0.89 -17.10
N LEU A 54 8.97 1.47 -16.94
CA LEU A 54 8.20 2.03 -18.06
C LEU A 54 8.92 3.21 -18.73
N MET A 55 9.63 4.04 -17.97
CA MET A 55 10.37 5.18 -18.53
C MET A 55 11.47 4.73 -19.47
N VAL A 56 12.24 3.70 -19.08
CA VAL A 56 13.36 3.16 -19.87
C VAL A 56 12.93 2.29 -21.06
N GLY A 57 11.63 2.11 -21.29
CA GLY A 57 11.11 1.52 -22.53
C GLY A 57 11.01 0.00 -22.54
N LEU A 58 10.98 -0.65 -21.37
CA LEU A 58 10.72 -2.09 -21.26
C LEU A 58 9.30 -2.47 -21.72
N PRO A 59 9.03 -3.77 -21.99
CA PRO A 59 7.74 -4.22 -22.53
C PRO A 59 6.54 -3.74 -21.69
N ILE A 60 5.67 -2.96 -22.33
CA ILE A 60 4.64 -2.18 -21.62
C ILE A 60 3.56 -3.05 -20.95
N LEU A 61 3.05 -4.09 -21.62
CA LEU A 61 1.96 -4.91 -21.10
C LEU A 61 2.27 -5.62 -19.77
N PRO A 62 3.38 -6.39 -19.64
CA PRO A 62 3.69 -7.04 -18.38
C PRO A 62 3.97 -6.03 -17.24
N LEU A 63 4.57 -4.89 -17.56
CA LEU A 63 4.79 -3.84 -16.56
C LEU A 63 3.49 -3.21 -16.08
N LEU A 64 2.55 -2.89 -16.98
CA LEU A 64 1.25 -2.36 -16.60
C LEU A 64 0.46 -3.35 -15.73
N MET A 65 0.54 -4.65 -16.05
CA MET A 65 -0.09 -5.71 -15.26
C MET A 65 0.57 -5.85 -13.87
N ALA A 66 1.89 -5.85 -13.81
CA ALA A 66 2.62 -5.89 -12.54
C ALA A 66 2.34 -4.67 -11.66
N GLY A 67 2.25 -3.47 -12.27
CA GLY A 67 1.91 -2.24 -11.58
C GLY A 67 0.50 -2.27 -10.99
N ALA A 68 -0.47 -2.80 -11.76
CA ALA A 68 -1.82 -3.04 -11.28
C ALA A 68 -1.83 -3.99 -10.08
N ALA A 69 -1.12 -5.13 -10.17
CA ALA A 69 -1.03 -6.09 -9.08
C ALA A 69 -0.42 -5.47 -7.81
N ALA A 70 0.69 -4.72 -7.94
CA ALA A 70 1.31 -4.05 -6.81
C ALA A 70 0.36 -3.04 -6.13
N ALA A 71 -0.34 -2.21 -6.92
CA ALA A 71 -1.31 -1.25 -6.39
C ALA A 71 -2.51 -1.95 -5.71
N PHE A 72 -3.01 -3.04 -6.29
CA PHE A 72 -4.08 -3.84 -5.66
C PHE A 72 -3.63 -4.49 -4.35
N VAL A 73 -2.38 -4.97 -4.27
CA VAL A 73 -1.85 -5.56 -3.03
C VAL A 73 -1.79 -4.52 -1.91
N THR A 74 -1.23 -3.33 -2.14
CA THR A 74 -1.25 -2.28 -1.10
C THR A 74 -2.67 -1.82 -0.76
N ALA A 75 -3.58 -1.74 -1.73
CA ALA A 75 -4.99 -1.45 -1.47
C ALA A 75 -5.65 -2.51 -0.57
N GLY A 76 -5.39 -3.79 -0.85
CA GLY A 76 -5.88 -4.92 -0.06
C GLY A 76 -5.31 -4.93 1.35
N ILE A 77 -4.00 -4.67 1.52
CA ILE A 77 -3.38 -4.56 2.84
C ILE A 77 -3.95 -3.35 3.60
N GLY A 78 -4.16 -2.21 2.93
CA GLY A 78 -4.78 -1.03 3.54
C GLY A 78 -6.21 -1.29 4.01
N MET A 79 -7.02 -1.97 3.17
CA MET A 79 -8.36 -2.38 3.54
C MET A 79 -8.33 -3.34 4.73
N PHE A 80 -7.45 -4.34 4.69
CA PHE A 80 -7.23 -5.28 5.79
C PHE A 80 -6.83 -4.55 7.08
N HIS A 81 -5.87 -3.62 7.02
CA HIS A 81 -5.47 -2.84 8.18
C HIS A 81 -6.63 -1.99 8.75
N THR A 82 -7.40 -1.35 7.87
CA THR A 82 -8.59 -0.58 8.27
C THR A 82 -9.58 -1.44 9.04
N GLY A 83 -9.90 -2.65 8.59
CA GLY A 83 -10.83 -3.48 9.35
C GLY A 83 -10.24 -4.05 10.63
N VAL A 84 -8.91 -4.18 10.77
CA VAL A 84 -8.28 -4.48 12.07
C VAL A 84 -8.54 -3.31 13.03
N GLU A 85 -8.25 -2.08 12.59
CA GLU A 85 -8.51 -0.85 13.37
C GLU A 85 -10.00 -0.65 13.72
N ARG A 86 -10.92 -1.19 12.91
CA ARG A 86 -12.37 -1.13 13.14
C ARG A 86 -12.94 -2.34 13.87
N GLY A 87 -12.10 -3.33 14.21
CA GLY A 87 -12.55 -4.57 14.85
C GLY A 87 -13.46 -5.44 13.96
N TRP A 88 -13.38 -5.31 12.63
CA TRP A 88 -14.11 -6.18 11.69
C TRP A 88 -13.51 -7.58 11.61
N TRP A 89 -12.21 -7.70 11.86
CA TRP A 89 -11.48 -8.97 11.91
C TRP A 89 -10.26 -8.85 12.82
N GLU A 90 -9.73 -9.99 13.23
CA GLU A 90 -8.51 -10.07 14.04
C GLU A 90 -7.28 -9.67 13.22
N GLY A 91 -6.38 -8.93 13.85
CA GLY A 91 -5.09 -8.59 13.25
C GLY A 91 -3.98 -9.60 13.60
N PRO A 92 -2.75 -9.35 13.13
CA PRO A 92 -1.61 -10.22 13.40
C PRO A 92 -1.26 -10.22 14.90
N THR A 93 -1.15 -11.41 15.50
CA THR A 93 -0.78 -11.57 16.92
C THR A 93 0.57 -10.93 17.29
N SER A 94 1.44 -10.72 16.30
CA SER A 94 2.71 -10.01 16.47
C SER A 94 2.58 -8.50 16.70
N CYS A 95 1.38 -7.92 16.50
CA CYS A 95 1.15 -6.49 16.51
C CYS A 95 -0.27 -6.10 16.99
N THR A 96 -1.04 -7.02 17.57
CA THR A 96 -2.38 -6.73 18.12
C THR A 96 -2.54 -7.30 19.51
N GLY A 97 -3.32 -6.63 20.36
CA GLY A 97 -3.50 -7.00 21.78
C GLY A 97 -4.12 -8.39 22.01
N LEU A 98 -4.76 -8.97 20.99
CA LEU A 98 -5.38 -10.31 21.03
C LEU A 98 -4.38 -11.47 21.21
N GLY A 99 -3.08 -11.26 20.95
CA GLY A 99 -2.03 -12.27 21.14
C GLY A 99 -1.40 -12.26 22.54
N LEU A 100 -1.70 -11.26 23.37
CA LEU A 100 -1.19 -11.15 24.72
C LEU A 100 -2.23 -11.75 25.67
N ASP A 101 -2.04 -13.02 26.05
CA ASP A 101 -2.82 -13.64 27.11
C ASP A 101 -2.52 -12.96 28.46
N MET A 102 -3.25 -11.88 28.74
CA MET A 102 -3.16 -11.11 29.98
C MET A 102 -3.47 -11.96 31.23
N SER A 103 -4.03 -13.16 31.09
CA SER A 103 -4.30 -14.06 32.21
C SER A 103 -3.04 -14.74 32.77
N ASN A 104 -1.93 -14.73 32.02
CA ASN A 104 -0.67 -15.35 32.39
C ASN A 104 0.50 -14.37 32.54
N LEU A 105 0.26 -13.06 32.40
CA LEU A 105 1.26 -12.01 32.56
C LEU A 105 1.27 -11.49 34.00
N SER A 106 2.44 -11.50 34.64
CA SER A 106 2.60 -10.91 35.97
C SER A 106 2.62 -9.38 35.86
N ALA A 107 2.26 -8.65 36.92
CA ALA A 107 2.34 -7.18 36.93
C ALA A 107 3.76 -6.65 36.65
N ALA A 108 4.80 -7.47 36.82
CA ALA A 108 6.18 -7.16 36.48
C ALA A 108 6.46 -7.23 34.96
N ASP A 109 5.72 -8.07 34.23
CA ASP A 109 5.81 -8.18 32.76
C ASP A 109 5.09 -7.03 32.05
N LEU A 110 4.20 -6.33 32.77
CA LEU A 110 3.47 -5.14 32.31
C LEU A 110 4.21 -3.83 32.60
N LEU A 111 5.27 -3.86 33.41
CA LEU A 111 6.11 -2.70 33.70
C LEU A 111 7.27 -2.64 32.70
N PRO A 112 7.55 -1.47 32.07
CA PRO A 112 8.71 -1.33 31.22
C PRO A 112 9.98 -1.63 32.02
N SER A 113 10.66 -2.73 31.70
CA SER A 113 11.98 -2.98 32.28
C SER A 113 12.91 -1.85 31.86
N ALA A 114 13.54 -1.18 32.83
CA ALA A 114 14.42 -0.03 32.61
C ALA A 114 15.64 -0.31 31.70
N SER A 115 15.86 -1.56 31.31
CA SER A 115 16.95 -2.06 30.47
C SER A 115 16.54 -2.40 29.02
N SER A 116 15.25 -2.45 28.71
CA SER A 116 14.78 -2.60 27.32
C SER A 116 14.52 -1.22 26.76
N ALA A 117 15.42 -0.73 25.89
CA ALA A 117 15.10 0.42 25.04
C ALA A 117 13.73 0.17 24.41
N PRO A 118 12.72 1.05 24.60
CA PRO A 118 11.42 0.83 24.02
C PRO A 118 11.58 0.99 22.50
N SER A 119 11.80 -0.11 21.78
CA SER A 119 11.11 -0.25 20.51
C SER A 119 9.64 -0.41 20.88
N ALA A 120 8.99 0.71 21.23
CA ALA A 120 7.58 0.74 21.56
C ALA A 120 6.85 0.06 20.40
N LEU A 121 6.40 -1.17 20.65
CA LEU A 121 5.68 -1.95 19.65
C LEU A 121 4.42 -1.14 19.34
N VAL A 122 4.37 -0.54 18.15
CA VAL A 122 3.20 0.23 17.73
C VAL A 122 2.13 -0.76 17.30
N MET A 123 0.98 -0.70 17.96
CA MET A 123 -0.12 -1.62 17.73
C MET A 123 -0.79 -1.37 16.37
N CYS A 124 -1.19 -2.46 15.71
CA CYS A 124 -1.80 -2.46 14.38
C CYS A 124 -3.33 -2.34 14.43
N ASP A 125 -3.94 -2.50 15.61
CA ASP A 125 -5.36 -2.30 15.89
C ASP A 125 -5.67 -0.89 16.43
N GLU A 126 -4.65 -0.09 16.72
CA GLU A 126 -4.80 1.27 17.22
C GLU A 126 -4.65 2.31 16.11
N VAL A 127 -5.59 3.25 16.04
CA VAL A 127 -5.57 4.34 15.07
C VAL A 127 -4.59 5.42 15.52
N ALA A 128 -3.38 5.40 14.94
CA ALA A 128 -2.33 6.38 15.27
C ALA A 128 -2.67 7.82 14.81
N TRP A 129 -3.48 7.98 13.77
CA TRP A 129 -3.91 9.26 13.24
C TRP A 129 -5.18 9.09 12.40
N GLU A 130 -6.05 10.09 12.47
CA GLU A 130 -7.28 10.13 11.70
C GLU A 130 -7.53 11.52 11.08
N PHE A 131 -8.18 11.51 9.92
CA PHE A 131 -8.69 12.71 9.27
C PHE A 131 -9.96 12.39 8.50
N LEU A 132 -10.99 13.21 8.69
CA LEU A 132 -12.35 12.97 8.17
C LEU A 132 -12.87 11.58 8.55
N SER A 133 -12.65 11.17 9.80
CA SER A 133 -12.98 9.85 10.34
C SER A 133 -12.28 8.65 9.67
N LEU A 134 -11.28 8.88 8.81
CA LEU A 134 -10.50 7.84 8.15
C LEU A 134 -9.08 7.81 8.72
N SER A 135 -8.60 6.60 9.04
CA SER A 135 -7.23 6.37 9.49
C SER A 135 -6.22 6.54 8.34
N MET A 136 -4.92 6.58 8.66
CA MET A 136 -3.87 6.50 7.62
C MET A 136 -4.04 5.26 6.73
N ALA A 137 -4.40 4.12 7.33
CA ALA A 137 -4.65 2.87 6.60
C ALA A 137 -5.83 3.00 5.64
N SER A 138 -6.91 3.65 6.08
CA SER A 138 -8.12 3.90 5.28
C SER A 138 -7.80 4.79 4.07
N TRP A 139 -7.05 5.88 4.30
CA TRP A 139 -6.61 6.77 3.23
C TRP A 139 -5.68 6.05 2.24
N ASN A 140 -4.75 5.24 2.73
CA ASN A 140 -3.89 4.43 1.87
C ASN A 140 -4.70 3.46 1.01
N ALA A 141 -5.67 2.76 1.60
CA ALA A 141 -6.54 1.83 0.88
C ALA A 141 -7.31 2.54 -0.25
N LEU A 142 -7.97 3.65 0.08
CA LEU A 142 -8.77 4.45 -0.86
C LEU A 142 -7.92 4.90 -2.06
N TRP A 143 -6.80 5.57 -1.80
CA TRP A 143 -5.94 6.07 -2.87
C TRP A 143 -5.32 4.92 -3.65
N SER A 144 -4.91 3.84 -3.01
CA SER A 144 -4.35 2.67 -3.68
C SER A 144 -5.35 2.00 -4.62
N PHE A 145 -6.64 1.93 -4.26
CA PHE A 145 -7.68 1.45 -5.19
C PHE A 145 -7.84 2.36 -6.42
N LEU A 146 -7.77 3.68 -6.23
CA LEU A 146 -7.79 4.62 -7.35
C LEU A 146 -6.57 4.43 -8.27
N LEU A 147 -5.38 4.27 -7.70
CA LEU A 147 -4.15 4.01 -8.46
C LEU A 147 -4.21 2.66 -9.18
N ALA A 148 -4.74 1.61 -8.54
CA ALA A 148 -4.98 0.32 -9.17
C ALA A 148 -5.92 0.44 -10.38
N GLY A 149 -6.99 1.24 -10.25
CA GLY A 149 -7.88 1.58 -11.36
C GLY A 149 -7.14 2.25 -12.52
N LEU A 150 -6.25 3.20 -12.25
CA LEU A 150 -5.44 3.84 -13.30
C LEU A 150 -4.50 2.85 -14.01
N TRP A 151 -3.84 1.95 -13.28
CA TRP A 151 -3.02 0.88 -13.86
C TRP A 151 -3.84 -0.07 -14.74
N VAL A 152 -5.02 -0.48 -14.30
CA VAL A 152 -5.93 -1.34 -15.09
C VAL A 152 -6.41 -0.63 -16.35
N LEU A 153 -6.77 0.64 -16.26
CA LEU A 153 -7.16 1.45 -17.42
C LEU A 153 -6.01 1.58 -18.41
N ALA A 154 -4.79 1.83 -17.94
CA ALA A 154 -3.59 1.84 -18.75
C ALA A 154 -3.38 0.50 -19.47
N PHE A 155 -3.46 -0.62 -18.74
CA PHE A 155 -3.33 -1.96 -19.29
C PHE A 155 -4.39 -2.24 -20.37
N ALA A 156 -5.66 -1.98 -20.07
CA ALA A 156 -6.77 -2.21 -21.00
C ALA A 156 -6.61 -1.41 -22.30
N GLN A 157 -6.12 -0.17 -22.22
CA GLN A 157 -5.83 0.64 -23.40
C GLN A 157 -4.68 0.04 -24.23
N ALA A 158 -3.57 -0.34 -23.58
CA ALA A 158 -2.42 -0.92 -24.26
C ALA A 158 -2.76 -2.27 -24.93
N TRP A 159 -3.58 -3.09 -24.26
CA TRP A 159 -4.03 -4.39 -24.74
C TRP A 159 -4.97 -4.28 -25.95
N ARG A 160 -5.91 -3.33 -25.91
CA ARG A 160 -6.79 -3.06 -27.07
C ARG A 160 -5.96 -2.63 -28.27
N ALA A 161 -4.99 -1.73 -28.07
CA ALA A 161 -4.12 -1.25 -29.13
C ALA A 161 -3.21 -2.34 -29.72
N SER A 162 -2.71 -3.30 -28.92
CA SER A 162 -1.92 -4.43 -29.44
C SER A 162 -2.77 -5.36 -30.30
N ARG A 163 -4.00 -5.67 -29.87
CA ARG A 163 -4.93 -6.51 -30.65
C ARG A 163 -5.33 -5.87 -31.98
N SER A 164 -5.64 -4.57 -32.01
CA SER A 164 -5.97 -3.89 -33.26
C SER A 164 -4.83 -3.92 -34.29
N ARG A 165 -3.57 -3.85 -33.83
CA ARG A 165 -2.39 -3.98 -34.70
C ARG A 165 -2.25 -5.37 -35.28
N GLU A 166 -2.42 -6.40 -34.45
CA GLU A 166 -2.36 -7.80 -34.86
C GLU A 166 -3.41 -8.13 -35.93
N SER A 167 -4.65 -7.64 -35.77
CA SER A 167 -5.70 -7.81 -36.78
C SER A 167 -5.40 -7.09 -38.09
N ALA A 168 -4.77 -5.90 -38.05
CA ALA A 168 -4.42 -5.16 -39.26
C ALA A 168 -3.28 -5.80 -40.06
N THR A 169 -2.36 -6.49 -39.39
CA THR A 169 -1.25 -7.22 -40.04
C THR A 169 -1.64 -8.59 -40.58
N ALA A 170 -2.81 -9.10 -40.23
CA ALA A 170 -3.31 -10.40 -40.66
C ALA A 170 -4.06 -10.37 -42.01
N ILE A 171 -4.23 -9.19 -42.61
CA ILE A 171 -4.86 -8.93 -43.93
C ILE A 171 -3.75 -8.62 -44.94
#